data_AF-A0A497GNA7-F1
#
_entry.id   AF-A0A497GNA7-F1
#
_cell.length_a   1.000
_cell.length_b   1.000
_cell.length_c   1.000
_cell.angle_alpha   90.00
_cell.angle_beta   90.00
_cell.angle_gamma   90.00
#
_symmetry.space_group_name_H-M   'P 1'
#
loop_
_entity.id
_entity.type
_entity.pdbx_description
1 polymer ?
#
loop_
_entity_poly.entity_id
_entity_poly.type
_entity_poly.pdbx_seq_one_letter_code
_entity_poly.pdbx_strand_id
1 'polypeptide(L)'
;MSLGLDDEAIGDIVYCMREGYQTFITPILPEEPLAQAIFKRIEPFREHTSEHTGFYLSSELNTVMILYGKGIKPRKRRSPVRLLDFAPTIAYLLGLPLPRHAEGAALLDVIEDT
;
A
#
# COMPACT_ATOMS: atom_id res chain seq x y z
N MET A 1 7.24 5.56 7.71
CA MET A 1 7.51 4.11 7.74
C MET A 1 7.08 3.53 6.41
N SER A 2 8.03 3.21 5.54
CA SER A 2 7.76 2.63 4.22
C SER A 2 7.13 1.25 4.36
N LEU A 3 6.25 0.90 3.42
CA LEU A 3 5.46 -0.33 3.41
C LEU A 3 6.39 -1.56 3.43
N GLY A 4 6.41 -2.32 4.54
CA GLY A 4 7.11 -3.62 4.61
C GLY A 4 8.64 -3.54 4.54
N LEU A 5 9.22 -2.36 4.80
CA LEU A 5 10.66 -2.20 4.99
C LEU A 5 10.89 -2.00 6.49
N ASP A 6 10.89 -3.09 7.22
CA ASP A 6 11.29 -3.15 8.61
C ASP A 6 12.64 -3.88 8.74
N ASP A 7 13.23 -3.73 9.92
CA ASP A 7 14.44 -4.46 10.32
C ASP A 7 15.69 -4.15 9.45
N GLU A 8 16.68 -5.03 9.48
CA GLU A 8 17.95 -4.91 8.76
C GLU A 8 17.80 -4.84 7.21
N ALA A 9 16.61 -5.10 6.67
CA ALA A 9 16.37 -5.15 5.22
C ALA A 9 16.18 -3.77 4.55
N ILE A 10 15.98 -2.70 5.32
CA ILE A 10 15.65 -1.36 4.78
C ILE A 10 16.86 -0.57 4.24
N GLY A 11 18.08 -0.98 4.63
CA GLY A 11 19.33 -0.26 4.34
C GLY A 11 19.59 0.93 5.28
N ASP A 12 20.84 1.39 5.33
CA ASP A 12 21.28 2.44 6.28
C ASP A 12 20.73 3.84 5.97
N ILE A 13 20.36 4.08 4.71
CA ILE A 13 19.93 5.40 4.23
C ILE A 13 18.61 5.26 3.48
N VAL A 14 17.60 6.01 3.93
CA VAL A 14 16.27 6.06 3.31
C VAL A 14 16.05 7.42 2.67
N TYR A 15 15.76 7.43 1.36
CA TYR A 15 15.38 8.64 0.63
C TYR A 15 13.87 8.82 0.62
N CYS A 16 13.39 9.91 1.21
CA CYS A 16 11.98 10.32 1.16
C CYS A 16 11.76 11.32 0.01
N MET A 17 11.32 10.82 -1.14
CA MET A 17 11.06 11.65 -2.31
C MET A 17 9.73 12.41 -2.19
N ARG A 18 9.66 13.60 -2.81
CA ARG A 18 8.38 14.30 -3.02
C ARG A 18 7.51 13.47 -3.99
N GLU A 19 6.20 13.55 -3.83
CA GLU A 19 5.23 12.96 -4.76
C GLU A 19 5.57 13.28 -6.23
N GLY A 20 5.52 12.25 -7.08
CA GLY A 20 5.92 12.32 -8.49
C GLY A 20 7.41 12.06 -8.77
N TYR A 21 8.27 11.97 -7.75
CA TYR A 21 9.68 11.61 -7.90
C TYR A 21 9.95 10.18 -7.42
N GLN A 22 10.87 9.49 -8.08
CA GLN A 22 11.29 8.12 -7.75
C GLN A 22 12.81 7.97 -7.77
N THR A 23 13.34 6.92 -7.13
CA THR A 23 14.79 6.62 -7.05
C THR A 23 15.20 5.40 -7.88
N PHE A 24 14.27 4.57 -8.33
CA PHE A 24 14.59 3.30 -8.97
C PHE A 24 14.91 3.43 -10.46
N ILE A 25 14.27 4.36 -11.18
CA ILE A 25 14.46 4.53 -12.61
C ILE A 25 14.92 5.95 -12.86
N THR A 26 16.23 6.11 -13.04
CA THR A 26 16.76 7.31 -13.67
C THR A 26 16.56 7.14 -15.18
N PRO A 27 15.68 7.92 -15.85
CA PRO A 27 15.58 7.86 -17.30
C PRO A 27 16.94 8.26 -17.89
N ILE A 28 17.57 7.36 -18.63
CA ILE A 28 18.74 7.70 -19.44
C ILE A 28 18.21 8.50 -20.63
N LEU A 29 18.39 9.82 -20.57
CA LEU A 29 17.99 10.70 -21.66
C LEU A 29 18.95 10.48 -22.85
N PRO A 30 18.45 10.17 -24.06
CA PRO A 30 19.29 10.16 -25.25
C PRO A 30 19.79 11.58 -25.56
N GLU A 31 20.88 11.70 -26.31
CA GLU A 31 21.45 12.99 -26.75
C GLU A 31 20.54 13.75 -27.76
N GLU A 32 19.40 13.18 -28.13
CA GLU A 32 18.37 13.73 -29.02
C GLU A 32 17.59 14.90 -28.37
N PRO A 33 16.89 15.75 -29.15
CA PRO A 33 16.13 16.88 -28.62
C PRO A 33 15.12 16.46 -27.54
N LEU A 34 15.17 17.13 -26.38
CA LEU A 34 14.45 16.84 -25.12
C LEU A 34 12.96 16.45 -25.30
N ALA A 35 12.28 16.99 -26.31
CA ALA A 35 10.87 16.74 -26.58
C ALA A 35 10.56 15.29 -27.03
N GLN A 36 11.49 14.58 -27.68
CA GLN A 36 11.32 13.18 -28.09
C GLN A 36 11.70 12.17 -27.01
N ALA A 37 12.47 12.58 -26.00
CA ALA A 37 12.90 11.73 -24.90
C ALA A 37 11.82 11.51 -23.83
N ILE A 38 10.86 12.44 -23.72
CA ILE A 38 9.87 12.45 -22.63
C ILE A 38 8.64 11.57 -22.96
N PHE A 39 8.21 11.54 -24.23
CA PHE A 39 7.07 10.73 -24.66
C PHE A 39 7.53 9.57 -25.54
N LYS A 40 7.90 8.46 -24.89
CA LYS A 40 8.22 7.20 -25.56
C LYS A 40 6.98 6.30 -25.63
N ARG A 41 6.76 5.65 -26.78
CA ARG A 41 5.82 4.52 -26.86
C ARG A 41 6.45 3.33 -26.14
N ILE A 42 5.79 2.86 -25.09
CA ILE A 42 6.15 1.68 -24.31
C ILE A 42 5.41 0.43 -24.81
N GLU A 43 6.02 -0.74 -24.64
CA GLU A 43 5.36 -2.03 -24.79
C GLU A 43 4.77 -2.47 -23.43
N PRO A 44 3.43 -2.55 -23.28
CA PRO A 44 2.82 -3.01 -22.03
C PRO A 44 3.37 -4.38 -21.61
N PHE A 45 3.61 -4.55 -20.31
CA PHE A 45 4.17 -5.78 -19.71
C PHE A 45 5.61 -6.14 -20.12
N ARG A 46 6.28 -5.32 -20.94
CA ARG A 46 7.68 -5.54 -21.36
C ARG A 46 8.60 -4.41 -20.92
N GLU A 47 8.09 -3.18 -20.96
CA GLU A 47 8.79 -2.01 -20.47
C GLU A 47 8.14 -1.51 -19.18
N HIS A 48 8.91 -0.90 -18.28
CA HIS A 48 8.38 -0.32 -17.06
C HIS A 48 7.48 0.88 -17.38
N THR A 49 6.24 0.83 -16.91
CA THR A 49 5.20 1.80 -17.29
C THR A 49 4.73 2.68 -16.13
N SER A 50 4.90 2.22 -14.89
CA SER A 50 4.42 2.88 -13.69
C SER A 50 5.06 2.26 -12.46
N GLU A 51 5.25 3.06 -11.42
CA GLU A 51 5.71 2.64 -10.11
C GLU A 51 4.75 3.18 -9.05
N HIS A 52 4.53 2.41 -7.99
CA HIS A 52 3.88 2.92 -6.79
C HIS A 52 4.93 3.52 -5.86
N THR A 53 4.66 4.70 -5.30
CA THR A 53 5.59 5.32 -4.34
C THR A 53 5.75 4.42 -3.10
N GLY A 54 6.87 4.54 -2.38
CA GLY A 54 7.03 3.89 -1.06
C GLY A 54 6.38 4.67 0.09
N PHE A 55 5.75 5.81 -0.19
CA PHE A 55 5.23 6.71 0.83
C PHE A 55 3.81 6.36 1.23
N TYR A 56 3.67 5.51 2.26
CA TYR A 56 2.41 4.96 2.79
C TYR A 56 1.29 5.97 3.14
N LEU A 57 1.58 7.28 3.25
CA LEU A 57 0.56 8.31 3.46
C LEU A 57 0.01 8.91 2.16
N SER A 58 0.57 8.55 1.00
CA SER A 58 0.05 8.96 -0.30
C SER A 58 -1.31 8.32 -0.54
N SER A 59 -2.29 9.13 -0.92
CA SER A 59 -3.62 8.62 -1.27
C SER A 59 -3.64 7.73 -2.51
N GLU A 60 -2.63 7.85 -3.38
CA GLU A 60 -2.45 7.00 -4.56
C GLU A 60 -2.14 5.54 -4.20
N LEU A 61 -1.63 5.29 -2.98
CA LEU A 61 -1.39 3.94 -2.45
C LEU A 61 -2.59 3.36 -1.70
N ASN A 62 -3.67 4.12 -1.53
CA ASN A 62 -4.85 3.60 -0.88
C ASN A 62 -5.41 2.43 -1.70
N THR A 63 -5.65 1.32 -1.02
CA THR A 63 -6.31 0.16 -1.60
C THR A 63 -7.77 0.08 -1.18
N VAL A 64 -8.51 -0.81 -1.82
CA VAL A 64 -9.92 -1.04 -1.56
C VAL A 64 -10.09 -2.13 -0.51
N MET A 65 -10.87 -1.84 0.53
CA MET A 65 -11.37 -2.86 1.47
C MET A 65 -12.84 -3.16 1.16
N ILE A 66 -13.16 -4.45 1.01
CA ILE A 66 -14.52 -4.98 0.99
C ILE A 66 -14.58 -6.13 1.99
N LEU A 67 -15.48 -6.03 2.97
CA LEU A 67 -15.80 -7.10 3.90
C LEU A 67 -17.25 -7.50 3.69
N TYR A 68 -17.51 -8.80 3.54
CA TYR A 68 -18.84 -9.33 3.29
C TYR A 68 -18.98 -10.73 3.86
N GLY A 69 -20.09 -11.00 4.54
CA GLY A 69 -20.39 -12.30 5.12
C GLY A 69 -21.19 -12.19 6.41
N LYS A 70 -21.50 -13.34 7.00
CA LYS A 70 -22.15 -13.43 8.32
C LYS A 70 -21.31 -12.71 9.37
N GLY A 71 -21.94 -11.89 10.22
CA GLY A 71 -21.25 -11.15 11.27
C GLY A 71 -20.59 -9.86 10.81
N ILE A 72 -20.78 -9.44 9.54
CA ILE A 72 -20.26 -8.17 9.01
C ILE A 72 -21.41 -7.17 8.82
N LYS A 73 -21.31 -6.02 9.48
CA LYS A 73 -22.28 -4.93 9.37
C LYS A 73 -22.32 -4.39 7.93
N PRO A 74 -23.48 -4.32 7.25
CA PRO A 74 -23.59 -3.75 5.92
C PRO A 74 -23.53 -2.22 5.97
N ARG A 75 -22.31 -1.66 5.89
CA ARG A 75 -22.08 -0.21 5.95
C ARG A 75 -20.88 0.25 5.14
N LYS A 76 -20.94 1.51 4.69
CA LYS A 76 -19.75 2.24 4.26
C LYS A 76 -19.05 2.82 5.49
N ARG A 77 -17.77 2.50 5.69
CA ARG A 77 -16.96 3.16 6.73
C ARG A 77 -16.68 4.62 6.34
N ARG A 78 -16.60 5.49 7.35
CA ARG A 78 -16.28 6.91 7.19
C ARG A 78 -14.77 7.18 7.12
N SER A 79 -13.98 6.32 7.77
CA SER A 79 -12.53 6.45 7.84
C SER A 79 -11.85 5.28 7.13
N PRO A 80 -10.66 5.49 6.54
CA PRO A 80 -9.80 4.42 6.05
C PRO A 80 -9.47 3.40 7.16
N VAL A 81 -9.00 2.23 6.74
CA VAL A 81 -8.40 1.21 7.61
C VAL A 81 -6.92 1.12 7.31
N ARG A 82 -6.13 0.59 8.24
CA ARG A 82 -4.76 0.19 7.95
C ARG A 82 -4.76 -1.27 7.54
N LEU A 83 -3.87 -1.65 6.62
CA LEU A 83 -3.73 -3.05 6.20
C LEU A 83 -3.39 -3.98 7.40
N LEU A 84 -2.62 -3.48 8.38
CA LEU A 84 -2.24 -4.20 9.59
C LEU A 84 -3.44 -4.59 10.50
N ASP A 85 -4.59 -3.94 10.33
CA ASP A 85 -5.79 -4.21 11.12
C ASP A 85 -6.51 -5.50 10.68
N PHE A 86 -6.17 -6.08 9.52
CA PHE A 86 -6.86 -7.27 8.98
C PHE A 86 -6.56 -8.55 9.76
N ALA A 87 -5.29 -8.83 10.05
CA ALA A 87 -4.90 -10.04 10.79
C ALA A 87 -5.62 -10.17 12.15
N PRO A 88 -5.62 -9.15 13.04
CA PRO A 88 -6.38 -9.22 14.28
C PRO A 88 -7.90 -9.25 14.07
N THR A 89 -8.43 -8.62 13.02
CA THR A 89 -9.87 -8.67 12.68
C THR A 89 -10.32 -10.08 12.30
N ILE A 90 -9.54 -10.77 11.45
CA ILE A 90 -9.83 -12.14 11.02
C ILE A 90 -9.73 -13.09 12.22
N ALA A 91 -8.70 -12.94 13.06
CA ALA A 91 -8.56 -13.75 14.27
C ALA A 91 -9.78 -13.60 15.19
N TYR A 92 -10.25 -12.37 15.40
CA TYR A 92 -11.45 -12.09 16.19
C TYR A 92 -12.69 -12.78 15.60
N LEU A 93 -12.94 -12.63 14.30
CA LEU A 93 -14.09 -13.23 13.63
C LEU A 93 -14.11 -14.77 13.70
N LEU A 94 -12.94 -15.39 13.77
CA LEU A 94 -12.78 -16.84 13.87
C LEU A 94 -12.71 -17.36 15.32
N GLY A 95 -12.76 -16.49 16.33
CA GLY A 95 -12.58 -16.86 17.73
C GLY A 95 -11.17 -17.39 18.05
N LEU A 96 -10.18 -16.94 17.28
CA LEU A 96 -8.77 -17.32 17.45
C LEU A 96 -8.05 -16.33 18.39
N PRO A 97 -6.94 -16.75 19.04
CA PRO A 97 -6.09 -15.82 19.77
C PRO A 97 -5.53 -14.75 18.83
N LEU A 98 -5.35 -13.54 19.35
CA LEU A 98 -4.73 -12.46 18.59
C LEU A 98 -3.29 -12.83 18.19
N PRO A 99 -2.86 -12.54 16.95
CA PRO A 99 -1.49 -12.80 16.54
C PRO A 99 -0.50 -12.02 17.41
N ARG A 100 0.50 -12.71 17.97
CA ARG A 100 1.47 -12.14 18.92
C ARG A 100 2.15 -10.85 18.42
N HIS A 101 2.42 -10.78 17.13
CA HIS A 101 3.16 -9.69 16.50
C HIS A 101 2.26 -8.75 15.69
N ALA A 102 0.95 -8.79 15.90
CA ALA A 102 0.05 -7.84 15.26
C ALA A 102 0.21 -6.44 15.89
N GLU A 103 0.56 -5.45 15.08
CA GLU A 103 0.57 -4.03 15.49
C GLU A 103 -0.77 -3.32 15.23
N GLY A 104 -1.62 -3.95 14.41
CA GLY A 104 -2.97 -3.48 14.13
C GLY A 104 -3.97 -3.78 15.24
N ALA A 105 -5.20 -3.28 15.09
CA ALA A 105 -6.31 -3.55 15.99
C ALA A 105 -7.48 -4.18 15.22
N ALA A 106 -8.27 -5.03 15.90
CA ALA A 106 -9.47 -5.59 15.31
C ALA A 106 -10.49 -4.48 14.98
N LEU A 107 -11.08 -4.53 13.79
CA LEU A 107 -12.06 -3.57 13.29
C LEU A 107 -13.46 -3.82 13.88
N LEU A 108 -13.61 -3.70 15.20
CA LEU A 108 -14.86 -4.03 15.88
C LEU A 108 -16.07 -3.23 15.37
N ASP A 109 -15.84 -2.05 14.79
CA ASP A 109 -16.89 -1.21 14.22
C ASP A 109 -17.56 -1.83 12.97
N VAL A 110 -16.92 -2.79 12.31
CA VAL A 110 -17.46 -3.49 11.12
C VAL A 110 -18.14 -4.81 11.45
N ILE A 111 -18.07 -5.27 12.70
CA ILE A 111 -18.57 -6.58 13.14
C ILE A 111 -19.95 -6.40 13.77
N GLU A 112 -20.90 -7.29 13.47
CA GLU A 112 -22.24 -7.28 14.07
C GLU A 112 -22.18 -7.52 15.59
N ASP A 113 -23.07 -6.85 16.33
CA ASP A 113 -23.18 -7.11 17.77
C ASP A 113 -23.81 -8.51 17.92
N THR A 114 -23.17 -9.37 18.72
CA THR A 114 -23.56 -10.77 18.87
C THR A 114 -24.69 -10.95 19.87
#